data_AF-A0A2U1MSV9-F1
#
_entry.id   AF-A0A2U1MSV9-F1
#
_cell.length_a   1.000
_cell.length_b   1.000
_cell.length_c   1.000
_cell.angle_alpha   90.00
_cell.angle_beta   90.00
_cell.angle_gamma   90.00
#
_symmetry.space_group_name_H-M   'P 1'
#
loop_
_entity.id
_entity.type
_entity.pdbx_description
1 polymer ?
#
loop_
_entity_poly.entity_id
_entity_poly.type
_entity_poly.pdbx_seq_one_letter_code
_entity_poly.pdbx_strand_id
1 'polypeptide(L)'
;MPYEIISAVDIRYENDIIYSTVKVTDTSSADFFSSGLKIELPGISQTIDLTVDEIAGADKATLLHLKESLTLNWILIDPALKKAGNFSSIKPVSAKQDWSTNETHVRYVTILPGRDSNEFVKCRIHLTLGAGKRGIGLHVKDVTLKLEDLHGNCLNGRDFLVTIQGAIMEENNVTRKVMADDDEENLKSYKVFKEMKKMKKEWVKQNEHKREVVVNLRYGSMLLCYFISLYIVILLLR
;
A
#
# COMPACT_ATOMS: atom_id res chain seq x y z
N MET A 1 7.08 -22.30 3.70
CA MET A 1 7.39 -20.90 3.35
C MET A 1 8.66 -20.92 2.52
N PRO A 2 8.73 -20.15 1.43
CA PRO A 2 9.91 -20.12 0.57
C PRO A 2 11.07 -19.47 1.35
N TYR A 3 12.30 -19.81 0.96
CA TYR A 3 13.52 -19.18 1.48
C TYR A 3 13.91 -17.93 0.67
N GLU A 4 13.32 -17.76 -0.51
CA GLU A 4 13.52 -16.59 -1.36
C GLU A 4 12.26 -16.29 -2.18
N ILE A 5 12.09 -15.03 -2.55
CA ILE A 5 11.15 -14.59 -3.59
C ILE A 5 11.92 -13.82 -4.66
N ILE A 6 11.57 -14.06 -5.91
CA ILE A 6 12.13 -13.32 -7.05
C ILE A 6 11.10 -12.28 -7.50
N SER A 7 11.52 -11.02 -7.58
CA SER A 7 10.77 -9.94 -8.21
C SER A 7 11.32 -9.68 -9.61
N ALA A 8 10.48 -9.78 -10.64
CA ALA A 8 10.78 -9.31 -11.98
C ALA A 8 9.90 -8.09 -12.26
N VAL A 9 10.54 -6.95 -12.55
CA VAL A 9 9.85 -5.66 -12.68
C VAL A 9 10.21 -4.99 -13.99
N ASP A 10 9.18 -4.65 -14.75
CA ASP A 10 9.29 -3.86 -15.98
C ASP A 10 8.38 -2.64 -15.88
N ILE A 11 8.92 -1.47 -16.20
CA ILE A 11 8.18 -0.21 -16.31
C ILE A 11 8.41 0.33 -17.71
N ARG A 12 7.32 0.73 -18.36
CA ARG A 12 7.36 1.34 -19.68
C ARG A 12 6.78 2.74 -19.65
N TYR A 13 7.36 3.61 -20.46
CA TYR A 13 6.76 4.87 -20.86
C TYR A 13 6.39 4.73 -22.33
N GLU A 14 5.11 4.87 -22.64
CA GLU A 14 4.55 4.50 -23.94
C GLU A 14 4.87 3.03 -24.25
N ASN A 15 5.67 2.77 -25.29
CA ASN A 15 6.08 1.42 -25.66
C ASN A 15 7.51 1.06 -25.23
N ASP A 16 8.27 2.05 -24.73
CA ASP A 16 9.69 1.90 -24.41
C ASP A 16 9.91 1.48 -22.96
N ILE A 17 10.81 0.51 -22.75
CA ILE A 17 11.21 0.08 -21.41
C ILE A 17 12.12 1.15 -20.82
N ILE A 18 11.67 1.74 -19.71
CA ILE A 18 12.40 2.78 -18.99
C ILE A 18 13.07 2.24 -17.72
N TYR A 19 12.64 1.06 -17.28
CA TYR A 19 13.20 0.36 -16.12
C TYR A 19 12.88 -1.13 -16.25
N SER A 20 13.90 -1.97 -16.10
CA SER A 20 13.76 -3.41 -16.04
C SER A 20 14.77 -3.97 -15.06
N THR A 21 14.33 -4.78 -14.09
CA THR A 21 15.22 -5.38 -13.10
C THR A 21 14.66 -6.70 -12.58
N VAL A 22 15.57 -7.53 -12.07
CA VAL A 22 15.26 -8.73 -11.31
C VAL A 22 15.95 -8.65 -9.95
N LYS A 23 15.18 -8.84 -8.87
CA LYS A 23 15.71 -8.88 -7.50
C LYS A 23 15.31 -10.17 -6.81
N VAL A 24 16.29 -10.87 -6.26
CA VAL A 24 16.08 -11.96 -5.31
C VAL A 24 16.01 -11.36 -3.90
N THR A 25 14.97 -11.71 -3.15
CA THR A 25 14.77 -11.29 -1.77
C THR A 25 14.84 -12.52 -0.88
N ASP A 26 15.81 -12.55 0.03
CA ASP A 26 15.94 -13.60 1.05
C ASP A 26 14.85 -13.43 2.11
N THR A 27 14.05 -14.49 2.30
CA THR A 27 12.91 -14.52 3.22
C THR A 27 13.18 -15.38 4.47
N SER A 28 14.42 -15.88 4.62
CA SER A 28 14.86 -16.70 5.74
C SER A 28 15.36 -15.89 6.94
N SER A 29 15.72 -14.62 6.73
CA SER A 29 16.25 -13.75 7.78
C SER A 29 15.20 -13.37 8.83
N ALA A 30 15.63 -13.22 10.09
CA ALA A 30 14.76 -12.75 11.16
C ALA A 30 14.22 -11.32 10.90
N ASP A 31 15.01 -10.49 10.22
CA ASP A 31 14.66 -9.11 9.87
C ASP A 31 13.49 -9.03 8.88
N PHE A 32 13.34 -10.04 8.01
CA PHE A 32 12.20 -10.13 7.12
C PHE A 32 10.87 -10.21 7.89
N PHE A 33 10.87 -10.80 9.09
CA PHE A 33 9.66 -11.02 9.89
C PHE A 33 9.37 -9.93 10.93
N SER A 34 10.32 -9.04 11.22
CA SER A 34 10.27 -8.18 12.41
C SER A 34 9.57 -6.83 12.22
N SER A 35 9.31 -6.40 10.98
CA SER A 35 8.67 -5.10 10.70
C SER A 35 7.86 -5.07 9.40
N GLY A 36 7.16 -3.95 9.14
CA GLY A 36 6.35 -3.77 7.93
C GLY A 36 7.19 -3.87 6.65
N LEU A 37 7.00 -4.96 5.92
CA LEU A 37 7.84 -5.36 4.80
C LEU A 37 7.60 -4.46 3.58
N LYS A 38 8.71 -4.08 2.94
CA LYS A 38 8.73 -3.40 1.65
C LYS A 38 9.81 -4.01 0.78
N ILE A 39 9.50 -4.22 -0.50
CA ILE A 39 10.50 -4.58 -1.50
C ILE A 39 10.89 -3.29 -2.21
N GLU A 40 12.08 -2.78 -1.89
CA GLU A 40 12.65 -1.57 -2.48
C GLU A 40 13.63 -1.96 -3.58
N LEU A 41 13.46 -1.36 -4.76
CA LEU A 41 14.32 -1.52 -5.92
C LEU A 41 14.95 -0.16 -6.25
N PRO A 42 16.28 -0.05 -6.25
CA PRO A 42 16.93 1.20 -6.59
C PRO A 42 16.70 1.54 -8.07
N GLY A 43 16.69 2.84 -8.36
CA GLY A 43 16.68 3.37 -9.70
C GLY A 43 17.91 2.97 -10.51
N ILE A 44 17.75 2.98 -11.84
CA ILE A 44 18.85 2.82 -12.80
C ILE A 44 19.01 4.17 -13.49
N SER A 45 20.25 4.58 -13.80
CA SER A 45 20.55 5.90 -14.37
C SER A 45 20.07 6.12 -15.82
N GLN A 46 19.16 5.30 -16.33
CA GLN A 46 18.60 5.46 -17.67
C GLN A 46 17.58 6.60 -17.65
N THR A 47 17.83 7.63 -18.45
CA THR A 47 16.98 8.79 -18.60
C THR A 47 16.00 8.59 -19.75
N ILE A 48 14.75 8.93 -19.51
CA ILE A 48 13.68 9.05 -20.50
C ILE A 48 13.76 10.46 -21.07
N ASP A 49 13.56 10.62 -22.38
CA ASP A 49 13.55 11.92 -23.05
C ASP A 49 12.22 12.65 -22.82
N LEU A 50 11.91 12.91 -21.54
CA LEU A 50 10.83 13.78 -21.06
C LEU A 50 11.46 14.90 -20.24
N THR A 51 11.32 16.15 -20.66
CA THR A 51 12.08 17.23 -20.02
C THR A 51 11.52 17.54 -18.63
N VAL A 52 12.39 17.83 -17.68
CA VAL A 52 11.97 18.17 -16.30
C VAL A 52 11.18 19.48 -16.30
N ASP A 53 11.44 20.37 -17.25
CA ASP A 53 10.71 21.64 -17.43
C ASP A 53 9.23 21.42 -17.79
N GLU A 54 8.87 20.29 -18.41
CA GLU A 54 7.47 19.93 -18.65
C GLU A 54 6.76 19.47 -17.38
N ILE A 55 7.52 19.06 -16.35
CA ILE A 55 7.01 18.38 -15.15
C ILE A 55 7.09 19.26 -13.89
N ALA A 56 8.14 20.07 -13.78
CA ALA A 56 8.34 21.04 -12.72
C ALA A 56 7.33 22.19 -12.89
N GLY A 57 6.25 22.16 -12.09
CA GLY A 57 5.12 23.07 -12.28
C GLY A 57 4.15 22.61 -13.38
N ALA A 58 4.21 21.34 -13.79
CA ALA A 58 3.27 20.73 -14.71
C ALA A 58 1.82 21.08 -14.36
N ASP A 59 1.07 21.43 -15.40
CA ASP A 59 -0.36 21.50 -15.26
C ASP A 59 -0.97 20.09 -15.09
N LYS A 60 -2.28 20.06 -14.84
CA LYS A 60 -3.00 18.81 -14.64
C LYS A 60 -3.01 17.94 -15.90
N ALA A 61 -2.91 18.51 -17.10
CA ALA A 61 -2.95 17.78 -18.35
C ALA A 61 -1.64 17.02 -18.58
N THR A 62 -0.49 17.64 -18.34
CA THR A 62 0.82 16.99 -18.46
C THR A 62 0.97 15.83 -17.47
N LEU A 63 0.56 16.01 -16.21
CA LEU A 63 0.57 14.92 -15.22
C LEU A 63 -0.38 13.78 -15.58
N LEU A 64 -1.50 14.09 -16.22
CA LEU A 64 -2.45 13.09 -16.69
C LEU A 64 -1.87 12.30 -17.87
N HIS A 65 -1.26 12.97 -18.84
CA HIS A 65 -0.58 12.35 -19.96
C HIS A 65 0.52 11.41 -19.49
N LEU A 66 1.41 11.87 -18.61
CA LEU A 66 2.46 11.04 -18.01
C LEU A 66 1.87 9.78 -17.34
N LYS A 67 0.81 9.95 -16.56
CA LYS A 67 0.12 8.84 -15.89
C LYS A 67 -0.44 7.84 -16.91
N GLU A 68 -1.02 8.30 -18.01
CA GLU A 68 -1.64 7.46 -19.05
C GLU A 68 -0.60 6.74 -19.91
N SER A 69 0.57 7.36 -20.12
CA SER A 69 1.70 6.78 -20.87
C SER A 69 2.48 5.75 -20.07
N LEU A 70 2.42 5.74 -18.74
CA LEU A 70 3.16 4.77 -17.92
C LEU A 70 2.43 3.43 -17.79
N THR A 71 3.18 2.33 -17.89
CA THR A 71 2.70 0.98 -17.53
C THR A 71 3.70 0.23 -16.67
N LEU A 72 3.21 -0.68 -15.82
CA LEU A 72 4.06 -1.43 -14.90
C LEU A 72 3.62 -2.89 -14.77
N ASN A 73 4.59 -3.79 -14.90
CA ASN A 73 4.45 -5.21 -14.55
C ASN A 73 5.38 -5.53 -13.37
N TRP A 74 4.81 -6.02 -12.27
CA TRP A 74 5.59 -6.54 -11.15
C TRP A 74 5.20 -7.98 -10.89
N ILE A 75 6.02 -8.89 -11.41
CA ILE A 75 5.81 -10.33 -11.27
C ILE A 75 6.59 -10.79 -10.04
N LEU A 76 5.89 -11.41 -9.09
CA LEU A 76 6.51 -12.13 -7.99
C LEU A 76 6.49 -13.62 -8.30
N ILE A 77 7.65 -14.25 -8.14
CA ILE A 77 7.87 -15.66 -8.40
C ILE A 77 8.22 -16.32 -7.07
N ASP A 78 7.50 -17.38 -6.74
CA ASP A 78 7.83 -18.30 -5.64
C ASP A 78 8.55 -19.52 -6.26
N PRO A 79 9.89 -19.62 -6.13
CA PRO A 79 10.65 -20.73 -6.71
C PRO A 79 10.31 -22.08 -6.07
N ALA A 80 9.89 -22.09 -4.81
CA ALA A 80 9.50 -23.31 -4.10
C ALA A 80 8.19 -23.89 -4.64
N LEU A 81 7.23 -23.01 -4.99
CA LEU A 81 5.97 -23.40 -5.63
C LEU A 81 6.07 -23.55 -7.15
N LYS A 82 7.17 -23.08 -7.77
CA LYS A 82 7.35 -22.97 -9.23
C LYS A 82 6.19 -22.23 -9.90
N LYS A 83 5.70 -21.19 -9.23
CA LYS A 83 4.60 -20.37 -9.70
C LYS A 83 4.96 -18.88 -9.62
N ALA A 84 4.28 -18.10 -10.44
CA ALA A 84 4.43 -16.66 -10.49
C ALA A 84 3.07 -15.99 -10.62
N GLY A 85 2.96 -14.75 -10.16
CA GLY A 85 1.76 -13.93 -10.33
C GLY A 85 2.14 -12.48 -10.56
N ASN A 86 1.31 -11.76 -11.32
CA ASN A 86 1.43 -10.31 -11.44
C ASN A 86 0.77 -9.64 -10.22
N PHE A 87 1.47 -8.73 -9.56
CA PHE A 87 1.01 -8.02 -8.37
C PHE A 87 0.83 -6.51 -8.59
N SER A 88 1.00 -6.04 -9.83
CA SER A 88 0.74 -4.66 -10.21
C SER A 88 -0.60 -4.47 -10.89
N SER A 89 -1.07 -3.22 -10.89
CA SER A 89 -2.00 -2.74 -11.90
C SER A 89 -1.19 -2.34 -13.13
N ILE A 90 -1.72 -2.56 -14.34
CA ILE A 90 -1.03 -2.15 -15.56
C ILE A 90 -0.90 -0.63 -15.59
N LYS A 91 -2.01 0.09 -15.38
CA LYS A 91 -2.02 1.56 -15.32
C LYS A 91 -1.90 2.09 -13.88
N PRO A 92 -1.31 3.29 -13.70
CA PRO A 92 -1.29 3.94 -12.40
C PRO A 92 -2.67 4.46 -11.98
N VAL A 93 -2.92 4.46 -10.67
CA VAL A 93 -4.11 5.11 -10.08
C VAL A 93 -3.90 6.59 -9.79
N SER A 94 -2.65 7.06 -9.72
CA SER A 94 -2.32 8.48 -9.56
C SER A 94 -0.89 8.81 -9.94
N ALA A 95 -0.67 9.99 -10.51
CA ALA A 95 0.63 10.66 -10.60
C ALA A 95 0.52 12.03 -9.89
N LYS A 96 1.57 12.42 -9.15
CA LYS A 96 1.63 13.70 -8.44
C LYS A 96 3.06 14.24 -8.45
N GLN A 97 3.20 15.52 -8.73
CA GLN A 97 4.47 16.22 -8.55
C GLN A 97 4.65 16.66 -7.10
N ASP A 98 5.82 16.41 -6.54
CA ASP A 98 6.31 17.07 -5.34
C ASP A 98 7.20 18.24 -5.76
N TRP A 99 6.73 19.45 -5.47
CA TRP A 99 7.42 20.71 -5.82
C TRP A 99 8.63 20.98 -4.91
N SER A 100 8.71 20.34 -3.75
CA SER A 100 9.82 20.54 -2.81
C SER A 100 11.04 19.71 -3.19
N THR A 101 10.82 18.49 -3.70
CA THR A 101 11.89 17.58 -4.13
C THR A 101 12.11 17.56 -5.63
N ASN A 102 11.21 18.17 -6.41
CA ASN A 102 11.14 18.03 -7.87
C ASN A 102 10.99 16.57 -8.33
N GLU A 103 10.32 15.74 -7.53
CA GLU A 103 10.06 14.34 -7.83
C GLU A 103 8.63 14.13 -8.29
N THR A 104 8.44 13.23 -9.25
CA THR A 104 7.10 12.76 -9.61
C THR A 104 6.83 11.42 -8.96
N HIS A 105 5.78 11.38 -8.15
CA HIS A 105 5.32 10.19 -7.47
C HIS A 105 4.16 9.55 -8.22
N VAL A 106 4.39 8.35 -8.74
CA VAL A 106 3.39 7.52 -9.43
C VAL A 106 2.99 6.36 -8.51
N ARG A 107 1.70 6.02 -8.51
CA ARG A 107 1.16 4.96 -7.65
C ARG A 107 0.34 3.99 -8.46
N TYR A 108 0.62 2.71 -8.25
CA TYR A 108 -0.14 1.57 -8.76
C TYR A 108 -0.76 0.86 -7.56
N VAL A 109 -1.98 0.35 -7.73
CA VAL A 109 -2.71 -0.33 -6.66
C VAL A 109 -3.45 -1.52 -7.23
N THR A 110 -3.31 -2.66 -6.55
CA THR A 110 -4.12 -3.86 -6.76
C THR A 110 -4.65 -4.32 -5.42
N ILE A 111 -5.88 -4.84 -5.40
CA ILE A 111 -6.48 -5.41 -4.19
C ILE A 111 -6.34 -6.93 -4.25
N LEU A 112 -5.77 -7.50 -3.19
CA LEU A 112 -5.58 -8.93 -3.01
C LEU A 112 -6.49 -9.43 -1.89
N PRO A 113 -6.91 -10.70 -1.92
CA PRO A 113 -7.49 -11.34 -0.75
C PRO A 113 -6.46 -11.37 0.40
N GLY A 114 -6.94 -11.17 1.62
CA GLY A 114 -6.18 -11.39 2.84
C GLY A 114 -6.15 -12.86 3.22
N ARG A 115 -5.85 -13.14 4.50
CA ARG A 115 -5.84 -14.52 5.01
C ARG A 115 -7.26 -15.07 5.11
N ASP A 116 -8.20 -14.23 5.54
CA ASP A 116 -9.61 -14.60 5.71
C ASP A 116 -10.45 -14.15 4.51
N SER A 117 -11.58 -14.82 4.26
CA SER A 117 -12.45 -14.58 3.08
C SER A 117 -13.00 -13.15 2.98
N ASN A 118 -13.03 -12.41 4.09
CA ASN A 118 -13.51 -11.03 4.17
C ASN A 118 -12.39 -10.01 4.39
N GLU A 119 -11.14 -10.48 4.43
CA GLU A 119 -9.98 -9.62 4.56
C GLU A 119 -9.47 -9.23 3.17
N PHE A 120 -9.09 -7.97 3.03
CA PHE A 120 -8.49 -7.45 1.81
C PHE A 120 -7.17 -6.78 2.14
N VAL A 121 -6.18 -7.04 1.29
CA VAL A 121 -4.87 -6.45 1.35
C VAL A 121 -4.68 -5.57 0.13
N LYS A 122 -4.23 -4.34 0.35
CA LYS A 122 -3.89 -3.42 -0.72
C LYS A 122 -2.42 -3.60 -1.08
N CYS A 123 -2.15 -4.15 -2.25
CA CYS A 123 -0.85 -4.06 -2.88
C CYS A 123 -0.67 -2.65 -3.44
N ARG A 124 0.37 -1.96 -2.99
CA ARG A 124 0.73 -0.63 -3.46
C ARG A 124 2.15 -0.64 -3.95
N ILE A 125 2.31 -0.26 -5.22
CA ILE A 125 3.61 0.02 -5.80
C ILE A 125 3.75 1.53 -5.95
N HIS A 126 4.89 2.04 -5.48
CA HIS A 126 5.26 3.45 -5.55
C HIS A 126 6.46 3.59 -6.47
N LEU A 127 6.30 4.36 -7.53
CA LEU A 127 7.36 4.71 -8.45
C LEU A 127 7.73 6.18 -8.21
N THR A 128 9.00 6.42 -7.96
CA THR A 128 9.56 7.78 -7.82
C THR A 128 10.38 8.09 -9.07
N LEU A 129 9.97 9.11 -9.80
CA LEU A 129 10.71 9.63 -10.96
C LEU A 129 11.45 10.88 -10.52
N GLY A 130 12.77 10.86 -10.68
CA GLY A 130 13.65 11.98 -10.36
C GLY A 130 14.06 12.76 -11.61
N ALA A 131 14.41 14.02 -11.42
CA ALA A 131 15.02 14.85 -12.46
C ALA A 131 16.40 14.31 -12.85
N GLY A 132 16.64 14.17 -14.15
CA GLY A 132 17.94 13.83 -14.73
C GLY A 132 18.98 14.94 -14.54
N LYS A 133 20.24 14.65 -14.90
CA LYS A 133 21.32 15.63 -14.79
C LYS A 133 20.98 16.87 -15.63
N ARG A 134 21.16 18.06 -15.03
CA ARG A 134 20.85 19.38 -15.65
C ARG A 134 19.37 19.59 -15.98
N GLY A 135 18.44 18.84 -15.38
CA GLY A 135 17.01 18.97 -15.66
C GLY A 135 16.57 18.35 -16.99
N ILE A 136 17.46 17.59 -17.63
CA ILE A 136 17.15 16.92 -18.90
C ILE A 136 16.75 15.50 -18.59
N GLY A 137 15.50 15.15 -18.90
CA GLY A 137 14.97 13.80 -18.73
C GLY A 137 14.43 13.50 -17.34
N LEU A 138 13.50 12.55 -17.26
CA LEU A 138 13.19 11.84 -16.02
C LEU A 138 13.97 10.54 -15.95
N HIS A 139 14.28 10.08 -14.75
CA HIS A 139 14.77 8.73 -14.53
C HIS A 139 14.01 8.08 -13.37
N VAL A 140 13.95 6.75 -13.37
CA VAL A 140 13.46 6.01 -12.22
C VAL A 140 14.47 6.16 -11.09
N LYS A 141 14.07 6.82 -10.00
CA LYS A 141 14.88 6.99 -8.79
C LYS A 141 14.79 5.79 -7.87
N ASP A 142 13.57 5.28 -7.67
CA ASP A 142 13.27 4.08 -6.90
C ASP A 142 11.88 3.55 -7.25
N VAL A 143 11.69 2.25 -6.99
CA VAL A 143 10.40 1.59 -7.06
C VAL A 143 10.20 0.74 -5.82
N THR A 144 9.08 0.92 -5.13
CA THR A 144 8.80 0.25 -3.85
C THR A 144 7.46 -0.46 -3.88
N LEU A 145 7.44 -1.76 -3.58
CA LEU A 145 6.22 -2.54 -3.36
C LEU A 145 5.96 -2.73 -1.85
N LYS A 146 4.72 -2.52 -1.44
CA LYS A 146 4.25 -2.86 -0.09
C LYS A 146 2.83 -3.40 -0.09
N LEU A 147 2.55 -4.31 0.85
CA LEU A 147 1.21 -4.79 1.15
C LEU A 147 0.70 -4.09 2.40
N GLU A 148 -0.48 -3.49 2.33
CA GLU A 148 -1.13 -2.82 3.45
C GLU A 148 -2.47 -3.44 3.80
N ASP A 149 -2.73 -3.65 5.08
CA ASP A 149 -4.06 -4.07 5.57
C ASP A 149 -5.11 -2.94 5.47
N LEU A 150 -6.35 -3.23 5.87
CA LEU A 150 -7.43 -2.23 5.92
C LEU A 150 -7.11 -1.06 6.86
N HIS A 151 -6.30 -1.28 7.91
CA HIS A 151 -5.83 -0.24 8.81
C HIS A 151 -4.78 0.67 8.14
N GLY A 152 -4.11 0.19 7.10
CA GLY A 152 -2.99 0.86 6.42
C GLY A 152 -1.63 0.51 7.01
N ASN A 153 -1.57 -0.50 7.87
CA ASN A 153 -0.31 -1.03 8.37
C ASN A 153 0.32 -1.89 7.28
N CYS A 154 1.64 -1.77 7.12
CA CYS A 154 2.37 -2.66 6.23
C CYS A 154 2.42 -4.07 6.85
N LEU A 155 2.14 -5.09 6.05
CA LEU A 155 2.23 -6.48 6.50
C LEU A 155 3.67 -6.81 6.90
N ASN A 156 3.85 -7.64 7.93
CA ASN A 156 5.14 -8.25 8.22
C ASN A 156 5.49 -9.31 7.16
N GLY A 157 6.72 -9.83 7.17
CA GLY A 157 7.15 -10.81 6.18
C GLY A 157 6.32 -12.09 6.14
N ARG A 158 5.86 -12.60 7.29
CA ARG A 158 5.03 -13.82 7.32
C ARG A 158 3.71 -13.60 6.61
N ASP A 159 3.01 -12.53 6.96
CA ASP A 159 1.71 -12.21 6.39
C ASP A 159 1.84 -11.84 4.91
N PHE A 160 2.92 -11.17 4.53
CA PHE A 160 3.27 -10.94 3.14
C PHE A 160 3.38 -12.25 2.35
N LEU A 161 4.17 -13.23 2.84
CA LEU A 161 4.34 -14.52 2.16
C LEU A 161 3.02 -15.26 2.01
N VAL A 162 2.20 -15.30 3.06
CA VAL A 162 0.89 -15.96 3.03
C VAL A 162 0.00 -15.32 1.97
N THR A 163 -0.08 -13.98 1.92
CA THR A 163 -0.89 -13.26 0.93
C THR A 163 -0.41 -13.50 -0.49
N ILE A 164 0.91 -13.44 -0.74
CA ILE A 164 1.48 -13.69 -2.08
C ILE A 164 1.23 -15.13 -2.51
N GLN A 165 1.46 -16.11 -1.64
CA GLN A 165 1.20 -17.52 -1.95
C GLN A 165 -0.27 -17.80 -2.22
N GLY A 166 -1.18 -17.26 -1.40
CA GLY A 166 -2.62 -17.33 -1.66
C GLY A 166 -2.95 -16.80 -3.05
N ALA A 167 -2.51 -15.58 -3.35
CA ALA A 167 -2.76 -14.96 -4.66
C ALA A 167 -2.18 -15.76 -5.85
N ILE A 168 -1.01 -16.41 -5.70
CA ILE A 168 -0.38 -17.21 -6.76
C ILE A 168 -1.02 -18.60 -6.90
N MET A 169 -1.44 -19.23 -5.80
CA MET A 169 -1.97 -20.60 -5.81
C MET A 169 -3.40 -20.70 -6.33
N GLU A 170 -4.16 -19.62 -6.19
CA GLU A 170 -5.61 -19.60 -6.39
C GLU A 170 -6.09 -19.54 -7.85
N GLU A 171 -5.21 -19.80 -8.81
CA GLU A 171 -5.46 -19.85 -10.27
C GLU A 171 -6.60 -20.78 -10.73
N ASN A 172 -7.08 -21.73 -9.90
CA ASN A 172 -7.99 -22.81 -10.34
C ASN A 172 -9.40 -22.81 -9.71
N ASN A 173 -9.86 -21.73 -9.09
CA ASN A 173 -11.29 -21.59 -8.77
C ASN A 173 -11.77 -20.15 -8.96
N VAL A 174 -12.53 -19.99 -10.05
CA VAL A 174 -13.64 -19.05 -10.29
C VAL A 174 -13.68 -17.86 -9.31
N THR A 175 -13.35 -16.68 -9.84
CA THR A 175 -13.25 -15.35 -9.17
C THR A 175 -11.91 -14.98 -8.52
N ARG A 176 -10.80 -15.59 -8.94
CA ARG A 176 -9.44 -15.09 -8.64
C ARG A 176 -8.55 -15.08 -9.87
N LYS A 177 -9.00 -14.37 -10.89
CA LYS A 177 -8.06 -13.54 -11.63
C LYS A 177 -7.42 -12.63 -10.56
N VAL A 178 -6.09 -12.61 -10.41
CA VAL A 178 -5.44 -11.29 -10.21
C VAL A 178 -6.22 -10.38 -11.13
N MET A 179 -6.97 -9.39 -10.66
CA MET A 179 -7.91 -8.62 -11.50
C MET A 179 -7.15 -8.05 -12.71
N ALA A 180 -7.06 -8.83 -13.78
CA ALA A 180 -6.05 -8.79 -14.83
C ALA A 180 -6.84 -8.87 -16.13
N ASP A 181 -7.17 -7.67 -16.56
CA ASP A 181 -6.67 -7.00 -17.78
C ASP A 181 -7.48 -5.70 -17.98
N ASP A 182 -8.54 -5.54 -17.18
CA ASP A 182 -9.45 -4.42 -17.19
C ASP A 182 -9.11 -3.45 -16.05
N ASP A 183 -8.46 -2.35 -16.40
CA ASP A 183 -8.19 -1.24 -15.49
C ASP A 183 -9.47 -0.77 -14.76
N GLU A 184 -10.65 -0.97 -15.34
CA GLU A 184 -11.93 -0.62 -14.75
C GLU A 184 -12.27 -1.49 -13.54
N GLU A 185 -12.02 -2.80 -13.62
CA GLU A 185 -12.27 -3.75 -12.52
C GLU A 185 -11.36 -3.46 -11.33
N ASN A 186 -10.06 -3.23 -11.59
CA ASN A 186 -9.12 -2.88 -10.54
C ASN A 186 -9.50 -1.54 -9.88
N LEU A 187 -9.93 -0.55 -10.68
CA LEU A 187 -10.42 0.72 -10.17
C LEU A 187 -11.68 0.56 -9.32
N LYS A 188 -12.63 -0.32 -9.70
CA LYS A 188 -13.83 -0.65 -8.92
C LYS A 188 -13.44 -1.26 -7.57
N SER A 189 -12.57 -2.26 -7.57
CA SER A 189 -12.11 -2.93 -6.34
C SER A 189 -11.35 -1.99 -5.42
N TYR A 190 -10.53 -1.10 -5.98
CA TYR A 190 -9.87 -0.06 -5.22
C TYR A 190 -10.87 0.93 -4.58
N LYS A 191 -11.96 1.30 -5.28
CA LYS A 191 -13.03 2.13 -4.71
C LYS A 191 -13.74 1.41 -3.55
N VAL A 192 -14.09 0.13 -3.73
CA VAL A 192 -14.70 -0.70 -2.67
C VAL A 192 -13.81 -0.76 -1.44
N PHE A 193 -12.50 -1.00 -1.63
CA PHE A 193 -11.53 -1.00 -0.55
C PHE A 193 -11.48 0.33 0.21
N LYS A 194 -11.58 1.47 -0.49
CA LYS A 194 -11.62 2.80 0.16
C LYS A 194 -12.88 2.98 1.01
N GLU A 195 -14.03 2.55 0.52
CA GLU A 195 -15.29 2.63 1.27
C GLU A 195 -15.23 1.73 2.51
N MET A 196 -14.74 0.49 2.39
CA MET A 196 -14.53 -0.39 3.54
C MET A 196 -13.59 0.25 4.58
N LYS A 197 -12.50 0.87 4.13
CA LYS A 197 -11.57 1.58 5.02
C LYS A 197 -12.25 2.77 5.72
N LYS A 198 -13.14 3.48 5.03
CA LYS A 198 -13.92 4.60 5.60
C LYS A 198 -14.92 4.09 6.64
N MET A 199 -15.73 3.09 6.30
CA MET A 199 -16.69 2.46 7.20
C MET A 199 -16.00 1.91 8.46
N LYS A 200 -14.84 1.26 8.31
CA LYS A 200 -14.07 0.75 9.44
C LYS A 200 -13.58 1.87 10.35
N LYS A 201 -13.06 2.97 9.80
CA LYS A 201 -12.66 4.15 10.59
C LYS A 201 -13.83 4.75 11.36
N GLU A 202 -15.00 4.87 10.72
CA GLU A 202 -16.21 5.37 11.37
C GLU A 202 -16.67 4.43 12.49
N TRP A 203 -16.66 3.12 12.26
CA TRP A 203 -16.96 2.11 13.28
C TRP A 203 -16.00 2.19 14.47
N VAL A 204 -14.68 2.34 14.23
CA VAL A 204 -13.68 2.49 15.31
C VAL A 204 -13.98 3.73 16.13
N LYS A 205 -14.21 4.88 15.49
CA LYS A 205 -14.55 6.14 16.18
C LYS A 205 -15.81 6.02 17.03
N GLN A 206 -16.86 5.40 16.49
CA GLN A 206 -18.10 5.17 17.25
C GLN A 206 -17.85 4.29 18.47
N ASN A 207 -17.00 3.27 18.34
CA ASN A 207 -16.70 2.35 19.42
C ASN A 207 -15.79 2.96 20.49
N GLU A 208 -14.83 3.80 20.08
CA GLU A 208 -14.02 4.63 20.99
C GLU A 208 -14.91 5.59 21.77
N HIS A 209 -15.81 6.32 21.09
CA HIS A 209 -16.75 7.21 21.75
C HIS A 209 -17.64 6.47 22.76
N LYS A 210 -18.16 5.28 22.42
CA LYS A 210 -18.90 4.43 23.36
C LYS A 210 -18.06 4.06 24.59
N ARG A 211 -16.78 3.72 24.39
CA ARG A 211 -15.85 3.41 25.50
C ARG A 211 -15.61 4.63 26.39
N GLU A 212 -15.40 5.81 25.81
CA GLU A 212 -15.24 7.07 26.55
C GLU A 212 -16.46 7.36 27.41
N VAL A 213 -17.67 7.23 26.86
CA VAL A 213 -18.92 7.41 27.62
C VAL A 213 -19.01 6.44 28.79
N VAL A 214 -18.67 5.16 28.58
CA VAL A 214 -18.68 4.14 29.66
C VAL A 214 -17.64 4.46 30.74
N VAL A 215 -16.44 4.89 30.36
CA VAL A 215 -15.39 5.28 31.32
C VAL A 215 -15.81 6.52 32.12
N ASN A 216 -16.34 7.54 31.46
CA ASN A 216 -16.83 8.76 32.11
C ASN A 216 -17.97 8.47 33.10
N LEU A 217 -18.90 7.58 32.73
CA LEU A 217 -19.99 7.17 33.62
C LEU A 217 -19.47 6.43 34.86
N ARG A 218 -18.50 5.54 34.70
CA ARG A 218 -17.85 4.84 35.84
C ARG A 218 -17.14 5.81 36.76
N TYR A 219 -16.39 6.77 36.19
CA TYR A 219 -15.68 7.78 36.96
C TYR A 219 -16.64 8.71 37.71
N GLY A 220 -17.72 9.15 37.07
CA GLY A 220 -18.78 9.93 37.70
C GLY A 220 -19.47 9.19 38.85
N SER A 221 -19.74 7.89 38.68
CA SER A 221 -20.30 7.06 39.76
C SER A 221 -19.32 6.91 40.94
N MET A 222 -18.03 6.69 40.69
CA MET A 222 -17.02 6.63 41.76
C MET A 222 -16.91 7.95 42.52
N LEU A 223 -16.90 9.09 41.82
CA LEU A 223 -16.90 10.42 42.43
C LEU A 223 -18.14 10.64 43.29
N LEU A 224 -19.33 10.28 42.80
CA LEU A 224 -20.58 10.41 43.56
C LEU A 224 -20.53 9.58 44.85
N CYS A 225 -20.09 8.32 44.78
CA CYS A 225 -19.91 7.46 45.95
C CYS A 225 -18.91 8.06 46.95
N TYR A 226 -17.81 8.65 46.46
CA TYR A 226 -16.83 9.34 47.30
C TYR A 226 -17.46 10.51 48.06
N PHE A 227 -18.20 11.39 47.39
CA PHE A 227 -18.89 12.52 48.05
C PHE A 227 -19.94 12.06 49.07
N ILE A 228 -20.73 11.02 48.75
CA ILE A 228 -21.70 10.45 49.69
C ILE A 228 -20.99 9.89 50.94
N SER A 229 -19.89 9.16 50.77
CA SER A 229 -19.11 8.63 51.88
C SER A 229 -18.51 9.74 52.76
N LEU A 230 -17.96 10.79 52.14
CA LEU A 230 -17.42 11.96 52.84
C LEU A 230 -18.50 12.67 53.66
N TYR A 231 -19.69 12.85 53.09
CA TYR A 231 -20.84 13.45 53.76
C TYR A 231 -21.27 12.65 54.99
N ILE A 232 -21.37 11.32 54.87
CA ILE A 232 -21.72 10.43 56.00
C ILE A 232 -20.68 10.53 57.12
N VAL A 233 -19.38 10.54 56.79
CA VAL A 233 -18.31 10.68 57.79
C VAL A 233 -18.40 12.02 58.52
N ILE A 234 -18.64 13.13 57.81
CA ILE A 234 -18.81 14.45 58.42
C ILE A 234 -20.03 14.46 59.35
N LEU A 235 -21.13 13.81 58.96
CA LEU A 235 -22.34 13.70 59.79
C LEU A 235 -22.07 12.91 61.09
N LEU A 236 -21.27 11.84 61.03
CA LEU A 236 -20.92 11.02 62.19
C LEU A 236 -19.93 11.69 63.16
N LEU A 237 -19.13 12.65 62.67
CA LEU A 237 -18.15 13.40 63.47
C LEU A 237 -18.76 14.64 64.15
N ARG A 238 -20.05 14.92 63.92
CA ARG A 238 -20.77 16.08 64.43
C ARG A 238 -21.74 15.68 65.54
#